data_AF-A0A1L7NZW8-F1
#
_entry.id   AF-A0A1L7NZW8-F1
#
_cell.length_a   1.000
_cell.length_b   1.000
_cell.length_c   1.000
_cell.angle_alpha   90.00
_cell.angle_beta   90.00
_cell.angle_gamma   90.00
#
_symmetry.space_group_name_H-M   'P 1'
#
loop_
_entity.id
_entity.type
_entity.pdbx_description
1 polymer ?
#
loop_
_entity_poly.entity_id
_entity_poly.type
_entity_poly.pdbx_seq_one_letter_code
_entity_poly.pdbx_strand_id
1 'polypeptide(L)'
;CMAIEDGYQLALELEKALKKSSELGTPPDIASSLRSYETSRKLRVAIIHGMARMAAIMASTYKAYLGVGLGPLSFLTKFRIPHPGRVGGRVFIDKAMPLMLSWVLGGNSSKLEGRPPSCRLSDKADDQLRKWFEDDDALERAIDGEWYLIPCGHENGASQLIRLNRDEKTPCIIGNTSNGDSSGISIPLPQVSEKHACIGYKDGAFYL
;
A
#
# COMPACT_ATOMS: atom_id res chain seq x y z
N CYS A 1 -7.03 3.97 8.15
CA CYS A 1 -6.80 3.45 9.53
C CYS A 1 -7.02 4.54 10.58
N MET A 2 -6.26 5.64 10.53
CA MET A 2 -6.23 6.61 11.63
C MET A 2 -7.55 7.33 11.94
N ALA A 3 -8.37 7.69 10.95
CA ALA A 3 -9.68 8.30 11.22
C ALA A 3 -10.64 7.34 11.97
N ILE A 4 -10.52 6.03 11.71
CA ILE A 4 -11.30 4.99 12.38
C ILE A 4 -10.80 4.80 13.81
N GLU A 5 -9.48 4.82 14.02
CA GLU A 5 -8.85 4.78 15.35
C GLU A 5 -9.24 5.99 16.21
N ASP A 6 -9.23 7.19 15.61
CA ASP A 6 -9.66 8.43 16.25
C ASP A 6 -11.13 8.33 16.70
N GLY A 7 -12.02 7.83 15.84
CA GLY A 7 -13.43 7.60 16.19
C GLY A 7 -13.61 6.59 17.33
N TYR A 8 -12.84 5.50 17.33
CA TYR A 8 -12.87 4.50 18.40
C TYR A 8 -12.35 5.07 19.73
N GLN A 9 -11.23 5.79 19.71
CA GLN A 9 -10.64 6.39 20.90
C GLN A 9 -11.62 7.37 21.56
N LEU A 10 -12.33 8.17 20.75
CA LEU A 10 -13.38 9.07 21.25
C LEU A 10 -14.52 8.28 21.91
N ALA A 11 -15.02 7.23 21.27
CA ALA A 11 -16.08 6.39 21.83
C ALA A 11 -15.67 5.77 23.18
N LEU A 12 -14.43 5.31 23.29
CA LEU A 12 -13.88 4.70 24.50
C LEU A 12 -13.70 5.71 25.64
N GLU A 13 -13.29 6.95 25.34
CA GLU A 13 -13.21 8.03 26.34
C GLU A 13 -14.60 8.47 26.84
N LEU A 14 -15.61 8.47 25.96
CA LEU A 14 -16.99 8.74 26.33
C LEU A 14 -17.59 7.61 27.18
N GLU A 15 -17.34 6.35 26.84
CA GLU A 15 -17.77 5.20 27.62
C GLU A 15 -17.18 5.22 29.04
N LYS A 16 -15.88 5.52 29.17
CA LYS A 16 -15.20 5.66 30.46
C LYS A 16 -15.81 6.77 31.30
N ALA A 17 -16.18 7.90 30.69
CA ALA A 17 -16.85 9.00 31.39
C ALA A 17 -18.26 8.63 31.86
N LEU A 18 -19.02 7.91 31.03
CA LEU A 18 -20.35 7.42 31.38
C LEU A 18 -20.31 6.41 32.54
N LYS A 19 -19.36 5.46 32.53
CA LYS A 19 -19.18 4.50 33.64
C LYS A 19 -18.86 5.21 34.95
N LYS A 20 -17.89 6.14 34.95
CA LYS A 20 -17.55 6.94 36.14
C LYS A 20 -18.72 7.77 36.67
N SER A 21 -19.50 8.34 35.76
CA SER A 21 -20.73 9.09 36.10
C SER A 21 -21.77 8.20 36.77
N SER A 22 -21.99 7.00 36.25
CA SER A 22 -22.89 6.01 36.85
C SER A 22 -22.44 5.56 38.24
N GLU A 23 -21.13 5.46 38.47
CA GLU A 23 -20.56 5.07 39.77
C GLU A 23 -20.64 6.20 40.81
N LEU A 24 -20.44 7.45 40.41
CA LEU A 24 -20.50 8.62 41.30
C LEU A 24 -21.91 9.23 41.46
N GLY A 25 -22.89 8.84 40.65
CA GLY A 25 -24.22 9.44 40.61
C GLY A 25 -24.22 10.90 40.12
N THR A 26 -23.15 11.34 39.46
CA THR A 26 -22.97 12.70 38.92
C THR A 26 -23.18 12.73 37.41
N PRO A 27 -23.54 13.86 36.80
CA PRO A 27 -23.65 13.95 35.34
C PRO A 27 -22.28 13.70 34.67
N PRO A 28 -22.25 13.04 33.49
CA PRO A 28 -21.01 12.74 32.80
C PRO A 28 -20.33 14.02 32.30
N ASP A 29 -19.04 14.17 32.61
CA ASP A 29 -18.23 15.28 32.13
C ASP A 29 -17.74 15.03 30.69
N ILE A 30 -18.62 15.32 29.74
CA ILE A 30 -18.35 15.18 28.31
C ILE A 30 -17.27 16.17 27.86
N ALA A 31 -17.21 17.35 28.46
CA ALA A 31 -16.29 18.42 28.04
C ALA A 31 -14.83 18.04 28.32
N SER A 32 -14.53 17.44 29.47
CA SER A 32 -13.17 16.97 29.76
C SER A 32 -12.76 15.79 28.88
N SER A 33 -13.66 14.85 28.60
CA SER A 33 -13.40 13.77 27.63
C SER A 33 -13.08 14.30 26.24
N LEU A 34 -13.86 15.27 25.73
CA LEU A 34 -13.58 15.87 24.43
C LEU A 34 -12.23 16.60 24.38
N ARG A 35 -11.86 17.32 25.46
CA ARG A 35 -10.55 17.99 25.55
C ARG A 35 -9.39 16.99 25.62
N SER A 36 -9.56 15.89 26.34
CA SER A 36 -8.56 14.80 26.42
C SER A 36 -8.32 14.19 25.05
N TYR A 37 -9.40 13.81 24.35
CA TYR A 37 -9.37 13.30 23.00
C TYR A 37 -8.71 14.31 22.03
N GLU A 38 -9.13 15.57 22.07
CA GLU A 38 -8.59 16.64 21.21
C GLU A 38 -7.08 16.81 21.41
N THR A 39 -6.62 16.83 22.67
CA THR A 39 -5.19 16.95 23.00
C THR A 39 -4.39 15.78 22.44
N SER A 40 -4.91 14.56 22.60
CA SER A 40 -4.30 13.34 22.06
C SER A 40 -4.26 13.35 20.52
N ARG A 41 -5.30 13.87 19.88
CA ARG A 41 -5.39 13.98 18.41
C ARG A 41 -4.45 15.04 17.85
N LYS A 42 -4.34 16.21 18.49
CA LYS A 42 -3.44 17.29 18.08
C LYS A 42 -1.99 16.82 17.94
N LEU A 43 -1.50 16.03 18.90
CA LEU A 43 -0.16 15.47 18.86
C LEU A 43 0.04 14.56 17.64
N ARG A 44 -0.88 13.63 17.39
CA ARG A 44 -0.79 12.70 16.24
C ARG A 44 -0.83 13.46 14.91
N VAL A 45 -1.76 14.40 14.78
CA VAL A 45 -1.91 15.22 13.56
C VAL A 45 -0.65 16.05 13.31
N ALA A 46 -0.05 16.65 14.35
CA ALA A 46 1.18 17.41 14.21
C ALA A 46 2.35 16.54 13.73
N ILE A 47 2.50 15.33 14.27
CA ILE A 47 3.53 14.37 13.84
C ILE A 47 3.34 14.01 12.37
N ILE A 48 2.12 13.65 11.94
CA ILE A 48 1.82 13.29 10.55
C ILE A 48 2.04 14.45 9.60
N HIS A 49 1.61 15.65 9.99
CA HIS A 49 1.79 16.84 9.17
C HIS A 49 3.28 17.15 8.98
N GLY A 50 4.07 17.11 10.05
CA GLY A 50 5.52 17.29 9.99
C GLY A 50 6.20 16.22 9.13
N MET A 51 5.76 14.98 9.28
CA MET A 51 6.25 13.82 8.53
C MET A 51 5.90 13.89 7.04
N ALA A 52 4.67 14.24 6.68
CA ALA A 52 4.26 14.44 5.30
C ALA A 52 5.04 15.58 4.64
N ARG A 53 5.27 16.68 5.37
CA ARG A 53 6.12 17.79 4.92
C ARG A 53 7.56 17.35 4.70
N MET A 54 8.14 16.58 5.62
CA MET A 54 9.47 16.00 5.48
C MET A 54 9.57 15.11 4.24
N ALA A 55 8.59 14.22 4.04
CA ALA A 55 8.53 13.35 2.87
C ALA A 55 8.41 14.13 1.56
N ALA A 56 7.60 15.19 1.51
CA ALA A 56 7.47 16.06 0.34
C ALA A 56 8.77 16.83 0.03
N ILE A 57 9.46 17.33 1.06
CA ILE A 57 10.78 17.98 0.89
C ILE A 57 11.80 16.96 0.41
N MET A 58 11.83 15.75 0.98
CA MET A 58 12.76 14.71 0.53
C MET A 58 12.46 14.27 -0.91
N ALA A 59 11.18 14.04 -1.25
CA ALA A 59 10.78 13.67 -2.59
C ALA A 59 11.14 14.75 -3.62
N SER A 60 11.02 16.04 -3.28
CA SER A 60 11.35 17.16 -4.19
C SER A 60 12.86 17.44 -4.28
N THR A 61 13.60 17.37 -3.17
CA THR A 61 15.06 17.60 -3.14
C THR A 61 15.87 16.43 -3.67
N TYR A 62 15.40 15.20 -3.47
CA TYR A 62 16.09 13.99 -3.93
C TYR A 62 15.52 13.41 -5.24
N LYS A 63 14.50 14.03 -5.86
CA LYS A 63 13.91 13.59 -7.15
C LYS A 63 14.95 13.33 -8.24
N ALA A 64 15.86 14.28 -8.44
CA ALA A 64 16.95 14.18 -9.41
C ALA A 64 18.03 13.16 -9.01
N TYR A 65 18.17 12.85 -7.72
CA TYR A 65 19.19 11.95 -7.17
C TYR A 65 18.73 10.49 -7.04
N LEU A 66 17.41 10.24 -7.08
CA LEU A 66 16.76 8.93 -7.14
C LEU A 66 16.57 8.43 -8.60
N GLY A 67 17.08 9.16 -9.60
CA GLY A 67 17.04 8.76 -11.00
C GLY A 67 15.72 9.04 -11.72
N VAL A 68 14.72 9.62 -11.05
CA VAL A 68 13.40 9.89 -11.63
C VAL A 68 13.37 11.31 -12.18
N GLY A 69 13.49 11.45 -13.50
CA GLY A 69 13.19 12.70 -14.22
C GLY A 69 14.38 13.52 -14.76
N LEU A 70 15.56 12.93 -14.94
CA LEU A 70 16.72 13.66 -15.48
C LEU A 70 16.75 13.84 -17.00
N GLY A 71 15.74 13.34 -17.74
CA GLY A 71 15.64 13.56 -19.18
C GLY A 71 16.95 13.25 -19.93
N PRO A 72 17.37 14.04 -20.92
CA PRO A 72 18.59 13.82 -21.71
C PRO A 72 19.91 13.86 -20.91
N LEU A 73 19.89 14.27 -19.63
CA LEU A 73 21.07 14.44 -18.77
C LEU A 73 21.29 13.28 -17.78
N SER A 74 20.70 12.12 -18.05
CA SER A 74 20.89 10.89 -17.26
C SER A 74 22.36 10.46 -17.11
N PHE A 75 23.26 10.90 -18.00
CA PHE A 75 24.71 10.63 -17.94
C PHE A 75 25.38 11.07 -16.63
N LEU A 76 24.88 12.12 -15.96
CA LEU A 76 25.43 12.58 -14.68
C LEU A 76 25.24 11.58 -13.53
N THR A 77 24.23 10.71 -13.60
CA THR A 77 24.03 9.63 -12.62
C THR A 77 25.13 8.56 -12.70
N LYS A 78 25.80 8.43 -13.85
CA LYS A 78 26.81 7.42 -14.15
C LYS A 78 28.14 7.65 -13.42
N PHE A 79 28.44 8.90 -13.03
CA PHE A 79 29.68 9.25 -12.34
C PHE A 79 29.74 8.86 -10.86
N ARG A 80 28.62 8.38 -10.27
CA ARG A 80 28.56 7.75 -8.94
C ARG A 80 29.30 8.51 -7.82
N ILE A 81 29.44 9.84 -7.93
CA ILE A 81 30.21 10.67 -6.98
C ILE A 81 29.49 10.67 -5.64
N PRO A 82 30.06 10.06 -4.58
CA PRO A 82 29.40 9.98 -3.28
C PRO A 82 29.62 11.28 -2.54
N HIS A 83 28.70 12.24 -2.71
CA HIS A 83 28.73 13.43 -1.87
C HIS A 83 28.56 13.01 -0.40
N PRO A 84 29.31 13.55 0.58
CA PRO A 84 29.20 13.14 1.99
C PRO A 84 27.77 13.22 2.58
N GLY A 85 26.95 14.17 2.12
CA GLY A 85 25.52 14.25 2.45
C GLY A 85 24.66 13.08 1.92
N ARG A 86 25.13 12.35 0.89
CA ARG A 86 24.52 11.14 0.34
C ARG A 86 24.62 9.96 1.30
N VAL A 87 25.70 9.85 2.07
CA VAL A 87 25.89 8.73 3.01
C VAL A 87 25.03 8.96 4.25
N GLY A 88 25.06 10.17 4.83
CA GLY A 88 24.23 10.51 5.99
C GLY A 88 22.73 10.50 5.69
N GLY A 89 22.33 11.09 4.55
CA GLY A 89 20.92 11.11 4.13
C GLY A 89 20.36 9.73 3.81
N ARG A 90 21.16 8.84 3.20
CA ARG A 90 20.73 7.47 2.86
C ARG A 90 20.57 6.62 4.12
N VAL A 91 21.46 6.72 5.10
CA VAL A 91 21.31 6.04 6.40
C VAL A 91 20.05 6.52 7.14
N PHE A 92 19.77 7.83 7.11
CA PHE A 92 18.57 8.37 7.73
C PHE A 92 17.30 7.91 6.99
N ILE A 93 17.29 7.92 5.66
CA ILE A 93 16.15 7.43 4.85
C ILE A 93 15.93 5.94 5.07
N ASP A 94 16.96 5.10 4.95
CA ASP A 94 16.85 3.65 5.06
C ASP A 94 16.31 3.19 6.42
N LYS A 95 16.57 3.96 7.50
CA LYS A 95 16.06 3.62 8.84
C LYS A 95 14.80 4.38 9.22
N ALA A 96 14.74 5.69 8.99
CA ALA A 96 13.63 6.52 9.44
C ALA A 96 12.40 6.36 8.54
N MET A 97 12.56 6.19 7.23
CA MET A 97 11.43 6.11 6.29
C MET A 97 10.57 4.84 6.52
N PRO A 98 11.12 3.62 6.66
CA PRO A 98 10.31 2.44 6.93
C PRO A 98 9.58 2.50 8.28
N LEU A 99 10.21 3.05 9.32
CA LEU A 99 9.60 3.24 10.64
C LEU A 99 8.49 4.29 10.62
N MET A 100 8.70 5.38 9.88
CA MET A 100 7.72 6.44 9.73
C MET A 100 6.50 5.95 8.93
N LEU A 101 6.73 5.24 7.81
CA LEU A 101 5.65 4.66 7.01
C LEU A 101 4.90 3.57 7.76
N SER A 102 5.59 2.69 8.50
CA SER A 102 4.92 1.66 9.30
C SER A 102 4.06 2.27 10.42
N TRP A 103 4.48 3.38 11.03
CA TRP A 103 3.67 4.09 12.02
C TRP A 103 2.47 4.82 11.37
N VAL A 104 2.65 5.48 10.22
CA VAL A 104 1.57 6.18 9.51
C VAL A 104 0.53 5.21 8.95
N LEU A 105 0.98 4.11 8.35
CA LEU A 105 0.12 3.10 7.72
C LEU A 105 -0.47 2.13 8.74
N GLY A 106 0.31 1.74 9.74
CA GLY A 106 -0.08 0.81 10.80
C GLY A 106 -0.97 1.42 11.88
N GLY A 107 -0.95 2.75 12.03
CA GLY A 107 -1.75 3.45 13.04
C GLY A 107 -1.15 3.40 14.45
N ASN A 108 -1.79 4.09 15.40
CA ASN A 108 -1.32 4.18 16.78
C ASN A 108 -1.94 3.07 17.66
N SER A 109 -1.83 1.84 17.19
CA SER A 109 -2.63 0.71 17.67
C SER A 109 -2.27 0.24 19.07
N SER A 110 -1.09 0.59 19.58
CA SER A 110 -0.64 0.24 20.93
C SER A 110 -1.44 0.92 22.05
N LYS A 111 -2.21 1.98 21.74
CA LYS A 111 -3.09 2.66 22.70
C LYS A 111 -4.55 2.18 22.66
N LEU A 112 -4.90 1.27 21.75
CA LEU A 112 -6.27 0.76 21.63
C LEU A 112 -6.49 -0.34 22.66
N GLU A 113 -7.42 -0.10 23.60
CA GLU A 113 -7.88 -1.10 24.56
C GLU A 113 -9.10 -1.85 23.99
N GLY A 114 -9.16 -3.18 24.14
CA GLY A 114 -10.36 -3.98 23.82
C GLY A 114 -10.62 -4.23 22.33
N ARG A 115 -9.74 -3.77 21.43
CA ARG A 115 -9.82 -4.05 19.98
C ARG A 115 -8.49 -4.60 19.47
N PRO A 116 -8.49 -5.59 18.55
CA PRO A 116 -7.27 -5.94 17.83
C PRO A 116 -6.71 -4.70 17.09
N PRO A 117 -5.38 -4.56 16.98
CA PRO A 117 -4.71 -3.37 16.45
C PRO A 117 -4.93 -3.08 14.96
N SER A 118 -5.85 -3.80 14.29
CA SER A 118 -6.17 -3.67 12.88
C SER A 118 -7.68 -3.75 12.64
N CYS A 119 -8.15 -3.16 11.53
CA CYS A 119 -9.58 -3.17 11.19
C CYS A 119 -10.08 -4.57 10.80
N ARG A 120 -9.18 -5.42 10.25
CA ARG A 120 -9.23 -6.89 10.14
C ARG A 120 -7.80 -7.43 10.21
N LEU A 121 -7.58 -8.71 10.53
CA LEU A 121 -6.26 -9.37 10.46
C LEU A 121 -5.62 -9.27 9.05
N SER A 122 -6.45 -9.19 8.00
CA SER A 122 -6.07 -8.99 6.60
C SER A 122 -5.74 -7.54 6.22
N ASP A 123 -6.18 -6.56 7.01
CA ASP A 123 -6.08 -5.13 6.67
C ASP A 123 -4.87 -4.46 7.34
N LYS A 124 -4.04 -5.24 8.04
CA LYS A 124 -2.77 -4.75 8.55
C LYS A 124 -1.87 -4.48 7.34
N ALA A 125 -1.38 -3.25 7.22
CA ALA A 125 -0.29 -2.97 6.28
C ALA A 125 0.86 -3.93 6.57
N ASP A 126 1.31 -4.65 5.56
CA ASP A 126 2.37 -5.65 5.68
C ASP A 126 3.62 -5.03 6.35
N ASP A 127 4.16 -5.72 7.35
CA ASP A 127 5.32 -5.27 8.10
C ASP A 127 6.65 -5.60 7.42
N GLN A 128 6.60 -6.26 6.25
CA GLN A 128 7.77 -6.52 5.40
C GLN A 128 8.23 -5.30 4.60
N LEU A 129 7.68 -4.11 4.83
CA LEU A 129 8.11 -2.88 4.16
C LEU A 129 9.64 -2.72 4.14
N ARG A 130 10.32 -3.00 5.27
CA ARG A 130 11.78 -2.92 5.34
C ARG A 130 12.49 -3.90 4.40
N LYS A 131 11.98 -5.12 4.28
CA LYS A 131 12.49 -6.12 3.33
C LYS A 131 12.29 -5.64 1.89
N TRP A 132 11.15 -5.03 1.60
CA TRP A 132 10.84 -4.48 0.27
C TRP A 132 11.68 -3.27 -0.14
N PHE A 133 12.25 -2.54 0.82
CA PHE A 133 13.25 -1.49 0.54
C PHE A 133 14.65 -2.06 0.22
N GLU A 134 14.90 -3.34 0.57
CA GLU A 134 16.19 -4.01 0.40
C GLU A 134 16.18 -5.02 -0.75
N ASP A 135 15.00 -5.56 -1.12
CA ASP A 135 14.78 -6.60 -2.14
C ASP A 135 13.60 -6.18 -3.05
N ASP A 136 13.95 -5.60 -4.21
CA ASP A 136 12.98 -5.14 -5.22
C ASP A 136 12.12 -6.30 -5.75
N ASP A 137 12.67 -7.52 -5.85
CA ASP A 137 11.91 -8.70 -6.29
C ASP A 137 10.89 -9.13 -5.23
N ALA A 138 11.22 -9.01 -3.93
CA ALA A 138 10.26 -9.26 -2.87
C ALA A 138 9.16 -8.21 -2.82
N LEU A 139 9.47 -6.95 -3.15
CA LEU A 139 8.45 -5.91 -3.32
C LEU A 139 7.54 -6.24 -4.50
N GLU A 140 8.11 -6.58 -5.66
CA GLU A 140 7.34 -6.95 -6.86
C GLU A 140 6.42 -8.15 -6.60
N ARG A 141 6.90 -9.18 -5.90
CA ARG A 141 6.09 -10.33 -5.48
C ARG A 141 4.99 -9.99 -4.48
N ALA A 142 5.20 -8.97 -3.65
CA ALA A 142 4.23 -8.56 -2.63
C ALA A 142 3.20 -7.54 -3.14
N ILE A 143 3.45 -6.90 -4.29
CA ILE A 143 2.48 -6.01 -4.93
C ILE A 143 1.30 -6.86 -5.43
N ASP A 144 0.21 -6.77 -4.68
CA ASP A 144 -1.08 -7.34 -5.05
C ASP A 144 -1.80 -6.37 -6.01
N GLY A 145 -1.85 -6.71 -7.30
CA GLY A 145 -2.59 -5.95 -8.32
C GLY A 145 -3.39 -6.85 -9.27
N GLU A 146 -4.66 -6.56 -9.51
CA GLU A 146 -5.43 -7.32 -10.50
C GLU A 146 -4.84 -7.08 -11.91
N TRP A 147 -4.42 -8.15 -12.57
CA TRP A 147 -3.82 -8.07 -13.90
C TRP A 147 -4.89 -8.30 -14.97
N TYR A 148 -4.93 -7.40 -15.95
CA TYR A 148 -5.88 -7.45 -17.05
C TYR A 148 -5.13 -7.40 -18.39
N LEU A 149 -5.53 -8.25 -19.33
CA LEU A 149 -5.15 -8.13 -20.73
C LEU A 149 -6.15 -7.20 -21.44
N ILE A 150 -5.61 -6.23 -22.17
CA ILE A 150 -6.38 -5.29 -22.99
C ILE A 150 -6.09 -5.62 -24.45
N PRO A 151 -7.10 -6.01 -25.25
CA PRO A 151 -6.91 -6.22 -26.68
C PRO A 151 -6.54 -4.90 -27.36
N CYS A 152 -5.40 -4.89 -28.05
CA CYS A 152 -4.92 -3.72 -28.79
C CYS A 152 -5.62 -3.66 -30.17
N GLY A 153 -6.24 -2.53 -30.52
CA GLY A 153 -6.81 -2.29 -31.85
C GLY A 153 -8.34 -2.21 -31.95
N HIS A 154 -9.07 -2.15 -30.84
CA HIS A 154 -10.52 -1.89 -30.84
C HIS A 154 -10.81 -0.50 -30.28
N GLU A 155 -11.46 0.38 -31.04
CA GLU A 155 -11.72 1.78 -30.64
C GLU A 155 -12.70 1.91 -29.45
N ASN A 156 -13.40 0.83 -29.08
CA ASN A 156 -14.17 0.71 -27.84
C ASN A 156 -13.38 -0.10 -26.78
N GLY A 157 -12.34 0.53 -26.22
CA GLY A 157 -11.35 -0.09 -25.32
C GLY A 157 -11.84 -0.57 -23.93
N ALA A 158 -13.14 -0.64 -23.67
CA ALA A 158 -13.69 -1.00 -22.36
C ALA A 158 -14.45 -2.35 -22.33
N SER A 159 -14.80 -2.93 -23.48
CA SER A 159 -15.82 -3.99 -23.51
C SER A 159 -15.32 -5.41 -23.26
N GLN A 160 -14.00 -5.66 -23.16
CA GLN A 160 -13.50 -7.00 -22.83
C GLN A 160 -12.11 -6.96 -22.16
N LEU A 161 -12.07 -6.42 -20.94
CA LEU A 161 -10.93 -6.59 -20.03
C LEU A 161 -10.86 -8.07 -19.62
N ILE A 162 -9.74 -8.72 -19.91
CA ILE A 162 -9.58 -10.14 -19.56
C ILE A 162 -8.73 -10.23 -18.30
N ARG A 163 -9.36 -10.60 -17.19
CA ARG A 163 -8.68 -10.77 -15.90
C ARG A 163 -7.84 -12.04 -15.93
N LEU A 164 -6.55 -11.90 -15.58
CA LEU A 164 -5.66 -13.05 -15.38
C LEU A 164 -5.87 -13.67 -14.00
N ASN A 165 -5.86 -15.01 -13.94
CA ASN A 165 -5.98 -15.76 -12.69
C ASN A 165 -4.60 -16.04 -12.08
N ARG A 166 -4.48 -15.88 -10.76
CA ARG A 166 -3.25 -16.14 -9.99
C ARG A 166 -3.17 -17.54 -9.39
N ASP A 167 -4.04 -18.43 -9.79
CA ASP A 167 -3.94 -19.82 -9.37
C ASP A 167 -2.91 -20.54 -10.24
N GLU A 168 -1.81 -20.98 -9.61
CA GLU A 168 -0.73 -21.71 -10.28
C GLU A 168 -1.22 -22.98 -10.98
N LYS A 169 -2.37 -23.52 -10.55
CA LYS A 169 -2.96 -24.73 -11.13
C LYS A 169 -3.85 -24.46 -12.34
N THR A 170 -4.27 -23.21 -12.56
CA THR A 170 -5.19 -22.84 -13.64
C THR A 170 -4.58 -21.76 -14.53
N PRO A 171 -3.69 -22.16 -15.47
CA PRO A 171 -3.12 -21.22 -16.42
C PRO A 171 -4.21 -20.63 -17.35
N CYS A 172 -3.95 -19.43 -17.87
CA CYS A 172 -4.79 -18.77 -18.85
C CYS A 172 -4.34 -19.18 -20.26
N ILE A 173 -5.18 -19.93 -20.98
CA ILE A 173 -4.86 -20.42 -22.33
C ILE A 173 -5.47 -19.48 -23.36
N ILE A 174 -4.67 -19.06 -24.34
CA ILE A 174 -5.11 -18.25 -25.48
C ILE A 174 -5.11 -19.15 -26.71
N GLY A 175 -6.25 -19.26 -27.40
CA GLY A 175 -6.38 -20.16 -28.55
C GLY A 175 -7.63 -19.90 -29.38
N ASN A 176 -7.87 -20.73 -30.39
CA ASN A 176 -9.02 -20.60 -31.27
C ASN A 176 -10.32 -21.12 -30.63
N THR A 177 -10.24 -22.10 -29.74
CA THR A 177 -11.40 -22.71 -29.08
C THR A 177 -11.53 -22.28 -27.63
N SER A 178 -12.77 -22.01 -27.17
CA SER A 178 -13.04 -21.87 -25.74
C SER A 178 -12.98 -23.25 -25.08
N ASN A 179 -11.90 -23.54 -24.36
CA ASN A 179 -11.93 -24.67 -23.43
C ASN A 179 -12.95 -24.31 -22.34
N GLY A 180 -13.89 -25.21 -22.05
CA GLY A 180 -15.05 -24.97 -21.18
C GLY A 180 -14.74 -24.61 -19.71
N ASP A 181 -13.48 -24.41 -19.36
CA ASP A 181 -13.03 -23.89 -18.07
C ASP A 181 -12.75 -22.39 -18.20
N SER A 182 -13.30 -21.62 -17.27
CA SER A 182 -13.47 -20.17 -17.25
C SER A 182 -12.21 -19.29 -17.37
N SER A 183 -11.03 -19.83 -17.66
CA SER A 183 -9.77 -19.09 -17.83
C SER A 183 -9.25 -19.00 -19.28
N GLY A 184 -9.97 -19.55 -20.26
CA GLY A 184 -9.54 -19.57 -21.66
C GLY A 184 -9.98 -18.36 -22.49
N ILE A 185 -9.05 -17.73 -23.23
CA ILE A 185 -9.34 -16.68 -24.22
C ILE A 185 -9.48 -17.34 -25.59
N SER A 186 -10.68 -17.26 -26.18
CA SER A 186 -10.96 -17.73 -27.53
C SER A 186 -10.90 -16.59 -28.54
N ILE A 187 -10.02 -16.71 -29.53
CA ILE A 187 -9.89 -15.81 -30.67
C ILE A 187 -10.29 -16.60 -31.91
N PRO A 188 -11.53 -16.43 -32.43
CA PRO A 188 -12.08 -17.26 -33.51
C PRO A 188 -11.53 -16.86 -34.89
N LEU A 189 -10.21 -16.94 -35.04
CA LEU A 189 -9.51 -16.63 -36.28
C LEU A 189 -8.81 -17.89 -36.80
N PRO A 190 -8.90 -18.19 -38.11
CA PRO A 190 -8.31 -19.40 -38.69
C PRO A 190 -6.76 -19.42 -38.62
N GLN A 191 -6.14 -18.28 -38.34
CA GLN A 191 -4.69 -18.12 -38.17
C GLN A 191 -4.22 -18.45 -36.73
N VAL A 192 -5.15 -18.63 -35.80
CA VAL A 192 -4.87 -18.89 -34.38
C VAL A 192 -4.93 -20.40 -34.14
N SER A 193 -3.89 -20.92 -33.48
CA SER A 193 -3.80 -22.33 -33.06
C SER A 193 -4.84 -22.63 -31.98
N GLU A 194 -5.24 -23.90 -31.82
CA GLU A 194 -6.06 -24.36 -30.68
C GLU A 194 -5.43 -23.97 -29.34
N LYS A 195 -4.09 -24.01 -29.25
CA LYS A 195 -3.30 -23.47 -28.14
C LYS A 195 -2.23 -22.56 -28.73
N HIS A 196 -2.50 -21.25 -28.73
CA HIS A 196 -1.61 -20.25 -29.32
C HIS A 196 -0.60 -19.70 -28.29
N ALA A 197 -1.05 -19.46 -27.05
CA ALA A 197 -0.19 -19.08 -25.94
C ALA A 197 -0.77 -19.59 -24.60
N CYS A 198 0.06 -19.70 -23.57
CA CYS A 198 -0.35 -20.17 -22.25
C CYS A 198 0.30 -19.32 -21.16
N ILE A 199 -0.48 -18.50 -20.48
CA ILE A 199 0.01 -17.67 -19.40
C ILE A 199 -0.13 -18.44 -18.07
N GLY A 200 1.00 -18.82 -17.48
CA GLY A 200 1.07 -19.42 -16.14
C GLY A 200 1.32 -18.38 -15.05
N TYR A 201 0.84 -18.65 -13.84
CA TYR A 201 1.23 -17.90 -12.65
C TYR A 201 2.14 -18.76 -11.78
N LYS A 202 3.28 -18.22 -11.35
CA LYS A 202 4.20 -18.92 -10.46
C LYS A 202 4.98 -17.92 -9.62
N ASP A 203 5.18 -18.21 -8.34
CA ASP A 203 6.07 -17.44 -7.45
C ASP A 203 5.77 -15.92 -7.41
N GLY A 204 4.51 -15.52 -7.60
CA GLY A 204 4.10 -14.11 -7.59
C GLY A 204 3.99 -13.44 -8.97
N ALA A 205 4.45 -14.09 -10.04
CA ALA A 205 4.57 -13.50 -11.38
C ALA A 205 3.86 -14.30 -12.48
N PHE A 206 3.53 -13.61 -13.58
CA PHE A 206 2.96 -14.22 -14.78
C PHE A 206 4.04 -14.53 -15.82
N TYR A 207 3.97 -15.71 -16.42
CA TYR A 207 4.89 -16.22 -17.43
C TYR A 207 4.12 -16.66 -18.67
N LEU A 208 4.64 -16.35 -19.87
CA LEU A 208 4.11 -16.81 -21.16
C LEU A 208 4.72 -18.15 -21.57
#